data_AF-A0AB33K251-F1
#
_entry.id   AF-A0AB33K251-F1
#
_cell.length_a   1.000
_cell.length_b   1.000
_cell.length_c   1.000
_cell.angle_alpha   90.00
_cell.angle_beta   90.00
_cell.angle_gamma   90.00
#
_symmetry.space_group_name_H-M   'P 1'
#
loop_
_entity.id
_entity.type
_entity.pdbx_description
1 polymer ?
#
loop_
_entity_poly.entity_id
_entity_poly.type
_entity_poly.pdbx_seq_one_letter_code
_entity_poly.pdbx_strand_id
1 'polypeptide(L)'
;MAMRTARTESVLAAAWLLVCALAGCSSSAPQPSPPAVPATRPLPDVLNGVTLDDVSELPGLMASLRALPQRPTERIVFDADTEPSHYTAAVDALHPISYLMGLPMDSTEVADASLTEYHDRTAALLAKFGGKIDIWEIGNEVNGGWLGPAPTVTEKVADAYQQVVAAGGRTALTLYYNPNCSGDPAHQMLPWTRANVPQEIRNGLDYVLVSYYEDDCNGYRPPLDEWNAVFTELTALFPHARVGFGENGTDEHAPLDAKLEQLTHYYTLPVSAPRYLGGHFWWYYAEDMLPYPPANALWTALSDALTPPPA
;
A
#
# COMPACT_ATOMS: atom_id res chain seq x y z
N MET A 1 -56.98 -5.72 -8.23
CA MET A 1 -57.46 -4.77 -9.25
C MET A 1 -56.47 -4.84 -10.41
N ALA A 2 -56.90 -5.50 -11.51
CA ALA A 2 -56.31 -5.64 -12.87
C ALA A 2 -54.76 -5.68 -13.01
N MET A 3 -54.05 -6.74 -13.44
CA MET A 3 -54.25 -7.82 -14.41
C MET A 3 -54.73 -7.38 -15.80
N ARG A 4 -53.82 -7.44 -16.80
CA ARG A 4 -54.02 -7.67 -18.26
C ARG A 4 -52.78 -7.16 -19.03
N THR A 5 -52.23 -7.76 -20.09
CA THR A 5 -52.37 -9.05 -20.80
C THR A 5 -51.30 -9.03 -21.89
N ALA A 6 -50.71 -10.17 -22.20
CA ALA A 6 -49.87 -10.38 -23.39
C ALA A 6 -50.67 -10.27 -24.70
N ARG A 7 -50.01 -9.87 -25.79
CA ARG A 7 -50.37 -10.27 -27.16
C ARG A 7 -49.12 -10.53 -27.99
N THR A 8 -48.94 -11.79 -28.31
CA THR A 8 -48.25 -12.34 -29.48
C THR A 8 -49.09 -12.09 -30.73
N GLU A 9 -48.47 -11.64 -31.83
CA GLU A 9 -48.86 -12.05 -33.18
C GLU A 9 -47.62 -12.19 -34.06
N SER A 10 -47.59 -13.31 -34.77
CA SER A 10 -46.54 -13.77 -35.68
C SER A 10 -47.02 -13.62 -37.12
N VAL A 11 -46.08 -13.82 -38.05
CA VAL A 11 -46.24 -14.24 -39.46
C VAL A 11 -46.26 -13.10 -40.49
N LEU A 12 -45.18 -13.01 -41.27
CA LEU A 12 -45.21 -13.39 -42.69
C LEU A 12 -43.78 -13.61 -43.22
N ALA A 13 -43.55 -14.85 -43.63
CA ALA A 13 -42.41 -15.27 -44.41
C ALA A 13 -42.59 -14.84 -45.87
N ALA A 14 -41.53 -14.32 -46.48
CA ALA A 14 -41.36 -14.30 -47.93
C ALA A 14 -40.02 -14.96 -48.24
N ALA A 15 -40.08 -16.12 -48.88
CA ALA A 15 -38.95 -16.78 -49.52
C ALA A 15 -38.98 -16.43 -51.02
N TRP A 16 -37.82 -16.18 -51.63
CA TRP A 16 -37.19 -17.07 -52.60
C TRP A 16 -36.05 -16.34 -53.38
N LEU A 17 -34.86 -16.92 -53.25
CA LEU A 17 -33.70 -16.98 -54.16
C LEU A 17 -33.05 -15.71 -54.72
N LEU A 18 -31.79 -15.52 -54.34
CA LEU A 18 -30.72 -15.31 -55.31
C LEU A 18 -29.47 -16.10 -54.89
N VAL A 19 -29.04 -17.02 -55.76
CA VAL A 19 -27.76 -17.74 -55.65
C VAL A 19 -26.69 -16.90 -56.33
N CYS A 20 -25.63 -16.54 -55.59
CA CYS A 20 -24.30 -16.29 -56.13
C CYS A 20 -23.27 -16.58 -55.02
N ALA A 21 -22.57 -17.70 -55.14
CA ALA A 21 -21.30 -17.89 -54.46
C ALA A 21 -20.26 -16.97 -55.13
N LEU A 22 -19.39 -16.32 -54.34
CA LEU A 22 -17.99 -16.03 -54.65
C LEU A 22 -17.33 -15.22 -53.52
N ALA A 23 -16.14 -15.69 -53.11
CA ALA A 23 -15.02 -14.98 -52.48
C ALA A 23 -15.26 -14.26 -51.13
N GLY A 24 -14.50 -14.70 -50.13
CA GLY A 24 -14.56 -14.17 -48.78
C GLY A 24 -14.08 -12.72 -48.66
N CYS A 25 -14.73 -12.01 -47.75
CA CYS A 25 -14.16 -10.98 -46.88
C CYS A 25 -14.95 -11.03 -45.58
N SER A 26 -14.46 -11.76 -44.59
CA SER A 26 -14.91 -11.60 -43.21
C SER A 26 -14.40 -10.24 -42.74
N SER A 27 -15.22 -9.20 -42.85
CA SER A 27 -14.95 -7.92 -42.21
C SER A 27 -15.17 -8.08 -40.71
N SER A 28 -14.15 -8.59 -40.00
CA SER A 28 -14.05 -8.40 -38.56
C SER A 28 -13.79 -6.91 -38.32
N ALA A 29 -14.82 -6.16 -37.95
CA ALA A 29 -14.62 -4.83 -37.41
C ALA A 29 -13.64 -4.96 -36.22
N PRO A 30 -12.54 -4.18 -36.17
CA PRO A 30 -11.66 -4.20 -35.02
C PRO A 30 -12.49 -3.83 -33.78
N GLN A 31 -12.52 -4.72 -32.79
CA GLN A 31 -13.06 -4.37 -31.49
C GLN A 31 -12.28 -3.15 -30.97
N PRO A 32 -12.96 -2.15 -30.37
CA PRO A 32 -12.27 -1.04 -29.76
C PRO A 32 -11.28 -1.60 -28.73
N SER A 33 -10.02 -1.19 -28.84
CA SER A 33 -9.01 -1.50 -27.83
C SER A 33 -9.55 -1.06 -26.46
N PRO A 34 -9.29 -1.84 -25.38
CA PRO A 34 -9.55 -1.37 -24.04
C PRO A 34 -8.95 0.04 -23.87
N PRO A 35 -9.60 0.96 -23.13
CA PRO A 35 -8.99 2.24 -22.81
C PRO A 35 -7.59 1.97 -22.22
N ALA A 36 -6.59 2.68 -22.74
CA ALA A 36 -5.23 2.56 -22.22
C ALA A 36 -5.25 2.91 -20.73
N VAL A 37 -4.78 1.99 -19.89
CA VAL A 37 -4.59 2.25 -18.47
C VAL A 37 -3.65 3.47 -18.37
N PRO A 38 -4.02 4.53 -17.62
CA PRO A 38 -3.15 5.68 -17.44
C PRO A 38 -1.78 5.20 -16.95
N ALA A 39 -0.70 5.65 -17.61
CA ALA A 39 0.64 5.31 -17.15
C ALA A 39 0.85 5.83 -15.72
N THR A 40 1.30 4.96 -14.82
CA THR A 40 1.53 5.32 -13.43
C THR A 40 2.60 6.41 -13.32
N ARG A 41 2.35 7.40 -12.46
CA ARG A 41 3.27 8.53 -12.23
C ARG A 41 4.67 8.02 -11.84
N PRO A 42 5.78 8.54 -12.40
CA PRO A 42 7.12 8.16 -11.97
C PRO A 42 7.34 8.45 -10.48
N LEU A 43 7.98 7.52 -9.78
CA LEU A 43 8.32 7.63 -8.36
C LEU A 43 9.81 7.91 -8.17
N PRO A 44 10.21 8.55 -7.07
CA PRO A 44 11.61 8.80 -6.76
C PRO A 44 12.33 7.49 -6.37
N ASP A 45 13.65 7.51 -6.47
CA ASP A 45 14.46 6.41 -5.97
C ASP A 45 14.33 6.31 -4.43
N VAL A 46 14.38 7.39 -3.69
CA VAL A 46 14.15 7.33 -2.23
C VAL A 46 12.70 7.68 -1.90
N LEU A 47 12.02 6.83 -1.12
CA LEU A 47 10.73 7.17 -0.53
C LEU A 47 10.95 7.75 0.88
N ASN A 48 10.49 8.98 1.07
CA ASN A 48 10.45 9.65 2.37
C ASN A 48 9.03 9.46 2.94
N GLY A 49 8.81 8.35 3.63
CA GLY A 49 7.50 7.93 4.08
C GLY A 49 6.99 8.73 5.28
N VAL A 50 5.67 8.86 5.42
CA VAL A 50 4.97 9.22 6.67
C VAL A 50 3.61 8.54 6.64
N THR A 51 3.04 8.18 7.78
CA THR A 51 1.73 7.51 7.82
C THR A 51 0.64 8.41 8.39
N LEU A 52 -0.48 8.45 7.67
CA LEU A 52 -1.73 9.11 8.03
C LEU A 52 -2.78 8.02 8.27
N ASP A 53 -3.05 7.74 9.53
CA ASP A 53 -4.22 7.01 10.00
C ASP A 53 -5.40 7.95 10.30
N ASP A 54 -5.13 9.22 10.61
CA ASP A 54 -6.13 10.28 10.64
C ASP A 54 -5.92 11.34 9.52
N VAL A 55 -7.01 11.68 8.84
CA VAL A 55 -7.08 12.74 7.81
C VAL A 55 -7.99 13.92 8.19
N SER A 56 -8.49 13.94 9.42
CA SER A 56 -9.48 14.92 9.91
C SER A 56 -8.93 16.36 9.93
N GLU A 57 -7.66 16.55 10.26
CA GLU A 57 -6.97 17.85 10.33
C GLU A 57 -6.30 18.27 9.00
N LEU A 58 -7.00 18.03 7.88
CA LEU A 58 -6.46 18.20 6.53
C LEU A 58 -5.75 19.54 6.27
N PRO A 59 -6.26 20.72 6.68
CA PRO A 59 -5.54 21.97 6.49
C PRO A 59 -4.17 22.01 7.20
N GLY A 60 -4.09 21.45 8.41
CA GLY A 60 -2.86 21.34 9.19
C GLY A 60 -1.88 20.37 8.54
N LEU A 61 -2.35 19.19 8.15
CA LEU A 61 -1.59 18.19 7.40
C LEU A 61 -0.97 18.80 6.14
N MET A 62 -1.79 19.43 5.29
CA MET A 62 -1.32 20.06 4.05
C MET A 62 -0.27 21.14 4.29
N ALA A 63 -0.39 21.94 5.36
CA ALA A 63 0.61 22.94 5.70
C ALA A 63 1.92 22.30 6.14
N SER A 64 1.83 21.27 6.99
CA SER A 64 2.96 20.51 7.52
C SER A 64 3.77 19.79 6.44
N LEU A 65 3.07 19.06 5.57
CA LEU A 65 3.66 18.24 4.51
C LEU A 65 4.29 19.09 3.41
N ARG A 66 3.67 20.22 3.03
CA ARG A 66 4.25 21.16 2.04
C ARG A 66 5.55 21.80 2.51
N ALA A 67 5.75 21.89 3.81
CA ALA A 67 6.91 22.52 4.38
C ALA A 67 8.12 21.59 4.52
N LEU A 68 7.94 20.27 4.31
CA LEU A 68 9.06 19.33 4.32
C LEU A 68 10.03 19.67 3.17
N PRO A 69 11.34 19.48 3.37
CA PRO A 69 12.37 19.87 2.38
C PRO A 69 12.32 19.01 1.11
N GLN A 70 11.68 17.84 1.18
CA GLN A 70 11.45 16.95 0.07
C GLN A 70 9.98 16.53 0.03
N ARG A 71 9.49 16.24 -1.18
CA ARG A 71 8.15 15.67 -1.38
C ARG A 71 8.05 14.32 -0.65
N PRO A 72 7.12 14.16 0.31
CA PRO A 72 6.97 12.90 1.03
C PRO A 72 6.19 11.87 0.21
N THR A 73 6.22 10.62 0.68
CA THR A 73 5.28 9.56 0.32
C THR A 73 4.37 9.34 1.52
N GLU A 74 3.11 9.67 1.39
CA GLU A 74 2.12 9.48 2.46
C GLU A 74 1.50 8.10 2.32
N ARG A 75 1.63 7.30 3.36
CA ARG A 75 0.84 6.09 3.54
C ARG A 75 -0.47 6.50 4.18
N ILE A 76 -1.58 6.26 3.50
CA ILE A 76 -2.93 6.51 4.01
C ILE A 76 -3.51 5.16 4.41
N VAL A 77 -3.85 5.03 5.69
CA VAL A 77 -4.64 3.90 6.16
C VAL A 77 -6.10 4.20 5.94
N PHE A 78 -6.76 3.30 5.22
CA PHE A 78 -8.20 3.36 5.06
C PHE A 78 -8.81 2.41 6.10
N ASP A 79 -9.57 2.93 7.07
CA ASP A 79 -10.21 2.14 8.14
C ASP A 79 -11.30 1.22 7.58
N ALA A 80 -11.35 -0.04 8.01
CA ALA A 80 -12.24 -1.07 7.44
C ALA A 80 -13.71 -0.66 7.36
N ASP A 81 -14.20 0.00 8.41
CA ASP A 81 -15.59 0.43 8.55
C ASP A 81 -15.89 1.81 7.94
N THR A 82 -14.89 2.48 7.37
CA THR A 82 -15.03 3.78 6.73
C THR A 82 -15.14 3.64 5.21
N GLU A 83 -16.22 4.19 4.65
CA GLU A 83 -16.46 4.24 3.20
C GLU A 83 -15.36 5.03 2.48
N PRO A 84 -14.86 4.57 1.30
CA PRO A 84 -13.84 5.27 0.53
C PRO A 84 -14.14 6.76 0.28
N SER A 85 -15.43 7.13 0.17
CA SER A 85 -15.83 8.51 -0.05
C SER A 85 -15.37 9.49 1.03
N HIS A 86 -15.19 9.04 2.27
CA HIS A 86 -14.68 9.83 3.39
C HIS A 86 -13.32 10.47 3.06
N TYR A 87 -12.43 9.70 2.45
CA TYR A 87 -11.06 10.12 2.15
C TYR A 87 -10.93 10.98 0.88
N THR A 88 -12.02 11.25 0.15
CA THR A 88 -11.95 11.94 -1.14
C THR A 88 -11.29 13.32 -1.02
N ALA A 89 -11.66 14.10 0.01
CA ALA A 89 -11.10 15.43 0.19
C ALA A 89 -9.59 15.37 0.47
N ALA A 90 -9.16 14.42 1.31
CA ALA A 90 -7.75 14.22 1.66
C ALA A 90 -6.95 13.76 0.44
N VAL A 91 -7.36 12.67 -0.22
CA VAL A 91 -6.66 12.13 -1.40
C VAL A 91 -6.51 13.19 -2.51
N ASP A 92 -7.56 13.98 -2.77
CA ASP A 92 -7.54 15.02 -3.80
C ASP A 92 -6.57 16.16 -3.46
N ALA A 93 -6.48 16.51 -2.17
CA ALA A 93 -5.64 17.58 -1.67
C ALA A 93 -4.16 17.18 -1.55
N LEU A 94 -3.90 15.92 -1.19
CA LEU A 94 -2.57 15.38 -0.90
C LEU A 94 -1.83 14.90 -2.16
N HIS A 95 -2.53 14.26 -3.10
CA HIS A 95 -1.95 13.78 -4.36
C HIS A 95 -1.04 14.79 -5.11
N PRO A 96 -1.39 16.09 -5.26
CA PRO A 96 -0.52 17.05 -5.93
C PRO A 96 0.76 17.42 -5.15
N ILE A 97 0.78 17.25 -3.83
CA ILE A 97 1.91 17.65 -2.97
C ILE A 97 2.77 16.50 -2.49
N SER A 98 2.26 15.27 -2.59
CA SER A 98 2.93 14.04 -2.12
C SER A 98 2.90 12.94 -3.19
N TYR A 99 3.50 11.80 -2.87
CA TYR A 99 3.15 10.51 -3.48
C TYR A 99 2.26 9.76 -2.51
N LEU A 100 1.29 9.00 -2.98
CA LEU A 100 0.34 8.32 -2.10
C LEU A 100 0.50 6.80 -2.15
N MET A 101 0.65 6.19 -0.98
CA MET A 101 0.52 4.76 -0.76
C MET A 101 -0.81 4.51 -0.04
N GLY A 102 -1.68 3.66 -0.59
CA GLY A 102 -2.95 3.31 0.03
C GLY A 102 -2.90 1.93 0.66
N LEU A 103 -3.21 1.84 1.96
CA LEU A 103 -3.44 0.57 2.66
C LEU A 103 -4.95 0.29 2.70
N PRO A 104 -5.44 -0.76 2.01
CA PRO A 104 -6.86 -1.05 1.99
C PRO A 104 -7.45 -1.36 3.36
N MET A 105 -6.70 -1.99 4.27
CA MET A 105 -7.20 -2.39 5.59
C MET A 105 -6.01 -2.61 6.51
N ASP A 106 -6.09 -2.12 7.74
CA ASP A 106 -5.02 -2.29 8.72
C ASP A 106 -4.88 -3.74 9.19
N SER A 107 -3.67 -4.15 9.58
CA SER A 107 -3.37 -5.52 10.00
C SER A 107 -4.23 -5.97 11.19
N THR A 108 -4.62 -5.03 12.07
CA THR A 108 -5.46 -5.28 13.24
C THR A 108 -6.91 -5.63 12.87
N GLU A 109 -7.38 -5.23 11.69
CA GLU A 109 -8.75 -5.45 11.21
C GLU A 109 -8.86 -6.69 10.29
N VAL A 110 -7.74 -7.17 9.75
CA VAL A 110 -7.71 -8.27 8.76
C VAL A 110 -8.33 -9.56 9.32
N ALA A 111 -8.16 -9.85 10.61
CA ALA A 111 -8.66 -11.09 11.22
C ALA A 111 -10.19 -11.21 11.16
N ASP A 112 -10.89 -10.08 11.30
CA ASP A 112 -12.34 -10.02 11.36
C ASP A 112 -12.98 -9.94 9.97
N ALA A 113 -12.23 -9.53 8.95
CA ALA A 113 -12.70 -9.50 7.58
C ALA A 113 -12.70 -10.90 6.93
N SER A 114 -13.74 -11.22 6.18
CA SER A 114 -13.76 -12.31 5.21
C SER A 114 -12.93 -11.98 3.97
N LEU A 115 -12.65 -12.99 3.14
CA LEU A 115 -12.03 -12.76 1.82
C LEU A 115 -12.88 -11.82 0.95
N THR A 116 -14.20 -12.00 0.95
CA THR A 116 -15.12 -11.16 0.18
C THR A 116 -15.09 -9.70 0.64
N GLU A 117 -15.06 -9.43 1.95
CA GLU A 117 -14.98 -8.06 2.47
C GLU A 117 -13.64 -7.41 2.11
N TYR A 118 -12.53 -8.13 2.21
CA TYR A 118 -11.21 -7.64 1.78
C TYR A 118 -11.17 -7.36 0.27
N HIS A 119 -11.78 -8.25 -0.53
CA HIS A 119 -11.91 -8.11 -1.97
C HIS A 119 -12.71 -6.85 -2.34
N ASP A 120 -13.94 -6.75 -1.83
CA ASP A 120 -14.86 -5.66 -2.14
C ASP A 120 -14.30 -4.31 -1.72
N ARG A 121 -13.63 -4.26 -0.57
CA ARG A 121 -12.97 -3.05 -0.07
C ARG A 121 -11.82 -2.61 -0.97
N THR A 122 -10.95 -3.53 -1.37
CA THR A 122 -9.86 -3.26 -2.32
C THR A 122 -10.42 -2.76 -3.65
N ALA A 123 -11.45 -3.40 -4.18
CA ALA A 123 -12.11 -3.01 -5.43
C ALA A 123 -12.72 -1.60 -5.34
N ALA A 124 -13.39 -1.29 -4.24
CA ALA A 124 -14.03 0.01 -4.01
C ALA A 124 -12.99 1.14 -3.95
N LEU A 125 -11.87 0.93 -3.25
CA LEU A 125 -10.76 1.87 -3.16
C LEU A 125 -10.07 2.06 -4.51
N LEU A 126 -9.80 0.98 -5.27
CA LEU A 126 -9.23 1.06 -6.61
C LEU A 126 -10.15 1.82 -7.57
N ALA A 127 -11.46 1.54 -7.55
CA ALA A 127 -12.43 2.24 -8.38
C ALA A 127 -12.50 3.73 -8.06
N LYS A 128 -12.35 4.10 -6.79
CA LYS A 128 -12.43 5.49 -6.32
C LYS A 128 -11.14 6.27 -6.54
N PHE A 129 -9.99 5.66 -6.26
CA PHE A 129 -8.71 6.35 -6.10
C PHE A 129 -7.57 5.78 -6.96
N GLY A 130 -7.80 4.77 -7.80
CA GLY A 130 -6.75 4.14 -8.60
C GLY A 130 -5.97 5.09 -9.53
N GLY A 131 -6.56 6.23 -9.91
CA GLY A 131 -5.86 7.28 -10.66
C GLY A 131 -5.08 8.30 -9.81
N LYS A 132 -5.09 8.18 -8.49
CA LYS A 132 -4.49 9.12 -7.52
C LYS A 132 -3.57 8.44 -6.50
N ILE A 133 -3.76 7.15 -6.23
CA ILE A 133 -2.84 6.36 -5.42
C ILE A 133 -1.69 5.85 -6.30
N ASP A 134 -0.46 6.13 -5.89
CA ASP A 134 0.74 5.79 -6.65
C ASP A 134 1.28 4.39 -6.35
N ILE A 135 0.99 3.86 -5.15
CA ILE A 135 1.38 2.52 -4.65
C ILE A 135 0.21 1.94 -3.83
N TRP A 136 -0.13 0.67 -4.03
CA TRP A 136 -1.12 -0.04 -3.21
C TRP A 136 -0.43 -1.07 -2.33
N GLU A 137 -0.62 -0.94 -1.02
CA GLU A 137 -0.13 -1.91 -0.05
C GLU A 137 -1.14 -3.05 0.09
N ILE A 138 -0.85 -4.17 -0.57
CA ILE A 138 -1.77 -5.32 -0.71
C ILE A 138 -1.89 -6.18 0.55
N GLY A 139 -1.23 -5.77 1.63
CA GLY A 139 -1.22 -6.46 2.92
C GLY A 139 -0.23 -5.80 3.87
N ASN A 140 -0.68 -5.56 5.10
CA ASN A 140 0.13 -5.03 6.18
C ASN A 140 0.49 -6.14 7.18
N GLU A 141 1.74 -6.17 7.64
CA GLU A 141 2.26 -7.06 8.69
C GLU A 141 1.78 -8.51 8.59
N VAL A 142 1.77 -9.06 7.38
CA VAL A 142 1.01 -10.27 7.06
C VAL A 142 1.46 -11.54 7.79
N ASN A 143 2.66 -11.52 8.37
CA ASN A 143 3.18 -12.59 9.22
C ASN A 143 2.75 -12.48 10.70
N GLY A 144 2.00 -11.45 11.09
CA GLY A 144 1.49 -11.26 12.44
C GLY A 144 0.56 -12.41 12.86
N GLY A 145 0.75 -12.92 14.08
CA GLY A 145 -0.06 -14.02 14.62
C GLY A 145 -1.54 -13.66 14.82
N TRP A 146 -1.85 -12.37 14.92
CA TRP A 146 -3.20 -11.86 15.16
C TRP A 146 -4.09 -11.92 13.92
N LEU A 147 -3.53 -11.96 12.70
CA LEU A 147 -4.30 -11.97 11.45
C LEU A 147 -5.02 -13.31 11.18
N GLY A 148 -4.70 -14.36 11.95
CA GLY A 148 -5.25 -15.70 11.81
C GLY A 148 -4.37 -16.63 10.95
N PRO A 149 -4.96 -17.74 10.45
CA PRO A 149 -4.20 -18.77 9.73
C PRO A 149 -3.54 -18.23 8.44
N ALA A 150 -2.26 -18.56 8.25
CA ALA A 150 -1.49 -18.09 7.09
C ALA A 150 -2.17 -18.31 5.72
N PRO A 151 -2.83 -19.44 5.43
CA PRO A 151 -3.55 -19.62 4.15
C PRO A 151 -4.67 -18.59 3.92
N THR A 152 -5.40 -18.22 4.97
CA THR A 152 -6.49 -17.23 4.88
C THR A 152 -5.92 -15.82 4.63
N VAL A 153 -4.82 -15.49 5.31
CA VAL A 153 -4.14 -14.19 5.13
C VAL A 153 -3.56 -14.09 3.72
N THR A 154 -2.87 -15.12 3.25
CA THR A 154 -2.25 -15.09 1.92
C THR A 154 -3.25 -15.17 0.77
N GLU A 155 -4.44 -15.74 0.99
CA GLU A 155 -5.54 -15.67 0.02
C GLU A 155 -6.04 -14.23 -0.16
N LYS A 156 -6.22 -13.46 0.92
CA LYS A 156 -6.58 -12.02 0.86
C LYS A 156 -5.52 -11.18 0.16
N VAL A 157 -4.25 -11.39 0.52
CA VAL A 157 -3.10 -10.71 -0.11
C VAL A 157 -3.02 -11.03 -1.60
N ALA A 158 -3.23 -12.30 -1.98
CA ALA A 158 -3.23 -12.72 -3.37
C ALA A 158 -4.37 -12.10 -4.18
N ASP A 159 -5.57 -12.01 -3.59
CA ASP A 159 -6.71 -11.36 -4.20
C ASP A 159 -6.44 -9.86 -4.45
N ALA A 160 -5.99 -9.11 -3.44
CA ALA A 160 -5.66 -7.70 -3.61
C ALA A 160 -4.51 -7.47 -4.61
N TYR A 161 -3.48 -8.32 -4.59
CA TYR A 161 -2.41 -8.30 -5.59
C TYR A 161 -2.97 -8.40 -7.02
N GLN A 162 -3.85 -9.37 -7.28
CA GLN A 162 -4.45 -9.56 -8.60
C GLN A 162 -5.29 -8.34 -9.03
N GLN A 163 -6.07 -7.77 -8.12
CA GLN A 163 -6.87 -6.58 -8.39
C GLN A 163 -6.00 -5.38 -8.77
N VAL A 164 -4.94 -5.11 -8.00
CA VAL A 164 -4.03 -3.98 -8.26
C VAL A 164 -3.29 -4.15 -9.58
N VAL A 165 -2.75 -5.35 -9.86
CA VAL A 165 -2.07 -5.64 -11.12
C VAL A 165 -3.03 -5.53 -12.32
N ALA A 166 -4.25 -6.02 -12.19
CA ALA A 166 -5.26 -5.89 -13.25
C ALA A 166 -5.65 -4.42 -13.51
N ALA A 167 -5.59 -3.57 -12.49
CA ALA A 167 -5.76 -2.12 -12.61
C ALA A 167 -4.50 -1.39 -13.11
N GLY A 168 -3.38 -2.09 -13.30
CA GLY A 168 -2.09 -1.52 -13.71
C GLY A 168 -1.41 -0.68 -12.62
N GLY A 169 -1.77 -0.87 -11.35
CA GLY A 169 -1.17 -0.20 -10.21
C GLY A 169 0.16 -0.84 -9.78
N ARG A 170 0.90 -0.12 -8.93
CA ARG A 170 2.10 -0.67 -8.26
C ARG A 170 1.73 -1.31 -6.94
N THR A 171 2.43 -2.38 -6.59
CA THR A 171 2.13 -3.20 -5.41
C THR A 171 3.23 -3.12 -4.35
N ALA A 172 2.83 -3.01 -3.10
CA ALA A 172 3.69 -3.11 -1.92
C ALA A 172 3.16 -4.18 -0.97
N LEU A 173 4.05 -4.91 -0.29
CA LEU A 173 3.70 -5.81 0.81
C LEU A 173 4.55 -5.45 2.02
N THR A 174 3.93 -5.19 3.16
CA THR A 174 4.65 -4.91 4.42
C THR A 174 4.71 -6.16 5.28
N LEU A 175 5.92 -6.46 5.76
CA LEU A 175 6.24 -7.59 6.62
C LEU A 175 6.61 -7.08 8.02
N TYR A 176 6.16 -7.74 9.06
CA TYR A 176 6.47 -7.39 10.44
C TYR A 176 7.78 -8.03 10.87
N TYR A 177 8.83 -7.23 11.03
CA TYR A 177 10.09 -7.72 11.56
C TYR A 177 9.99 -7.87 13.07
N ASN A 178 10.16 -9.10 13.54
CA ASN A 178 9.86 -9.46 14.92
C ASN A 178 11.00 -10.20 15.63
N PRO A 179 12.24 -9.66 15.61
CA PRO A 179 13.36 -10.22 16.35
C PRO A 179 13.08 -10.13 17.85
N ASN A 180 13.22 -11.24 18.57
CA ASN A 180 13.07 -11.28 20.03
C ASN A 180 11.66 -10.95 20.57
N CYS A 181 10.64 -10.88 19.71
CA CYS A 181 9.23 -10.63 20.08
C CYS A 181 8.25 -11.64 19.49
N SER A 182 8.65 -12.45 18.50
CA SER A 182 7.82 -13.55 18.02
C SER A 182 7.77 -14.68 19.06
N GLY A 183 6.66 -14.79 19.79
CA GLY A 183 6.40 -15.92 20.70
C GLY A 183 6.27 -17.27 19.98
N ASP A 184 5.95 -17.23 18.68
CA ASP A 184 5.86 -18.40 17.80
C ASP A 184 6.88 -18.28 16.65
N PRO A 185 7.85 -19.20 16.51
CA PRO A 185 8.77 -19.24 15.39
C PRO A 185 8.09 -19.32 14.01
N ALA A 186 6.86 -19.85 13.93
CA ALA A 186 6.11 -19.93 12.68
C ALA A 186 5.78 -18.54 12.10
N HIS A 187 5.71 -17.51 12.95
CA HIS A 187 5.40 -16.12 12.61
C HIS A 187 6.64 -15.23 12.46
N GLN A 188 7.85 -15.79 12.58
CA GLN A 188 9.07 -15.04 12.28
C GLN A 188 9.05 -14.59 10.82
N MET A 189 9.31 -13.30 10.60
CA MET A 189 9.15 -12.62 9.30
C MET A 189 9.68 -13.44 8.12
N LEU A 190 10.96 -13.84 8.17
CA LEU A 190 11.68 -14.46 7.07
C LEU A 190 11.29 -15.93 6.84
N PRO A 191 11.17 -16.80 7.87
CA PRO A 191 10.59 -18.14 7.73
C PRO A 191 9.15 -18.13 7.23
N TRP A 192 8.28 -17.30 7.83
CA TRP A 192 6.87 -17.21 7.45
C TRP A 192 6.74 -16.78 5.99
N THR A 193 7.49 -15.76 5.56
CA THR A 193 7.44 -15.23 4.19
C THR A 193 7.80 -16.31 3.17
N ARG A 194 8.85 -17.11 3.43
CA ARG A 194 9.25 -18.21 2.54
C ARG A 194 8.20 -19.29 2.41
N ALA A 195 7.55 -19.62 3.52
CA ALA A 195 6.59 -20.71 3.57
C ALA A 195 5.25 -20.32 2.93
N ASN A 196 4.84 -19.05 3.09
CA ASN A 196 3.46 -18.66 2.87
C ASN A 196 3.26 -17.71 1.67
N VAL A 197 4.22 -16.85 1.33
CA VAL A 197 4.04 -15.91 0.21
C VAL A 197 4.29 -16.63 -1.14
N PRO A 198 3.26 -16.73 -2.01
CA PRO A 198 3.38 -17.43 -3.29
C PRO A 198 4.48 -16.85 -4.18
N GLN A 199 5.14 -17.72 -4.94
CA GLN A 199 6.25 -17.33 -5.82
C GLN A 199 5.84 -16.28 -6.86
N GLU A 200 4.61 -16.34 -7.36
CA GLU A 200 4.07 -15.34 -8.29
C GLU A 200 4.09 -13.94 -7.70
N ILE A 201 3.58 -13.78 -6.47
CA ILE A 201 3.59 -12.51 -5.74
C ILE A 201 5.03 -12.08 -5.46
N ARG A 202 5.88 -13.01 -4.99
CA ARG A 202 7.30 -12.69 -4.70
C ARG A 202 8.05 -12.15 -5.92
N ASN A 203 7.73 -12.66 -7.10
CA ASN A 203 8.33 -12.22 -8.35
C ASN A 203 7.65 -10.98 -8.96
N GLY A 204 6.42 -10.66 -8.55
CA GLY A 204 5.62 -9.61 -9.17
C GLY A 204 5.56 -8.29 -8.40
N LEU A 205 5.88 -8.30 -7.10
CA LEU A 205 5.84 -7.11 -6.25
C LEU A 205 6.85 -6.03 -6.71
N ASP A 206 6.39 -4.77 -6.69
CA ASP A 206 7.25 -3.59 -6.91
C ASP A 206 8.01 -3.20 -5.64
N TYR A 207 7.37 -3.38 -4.47
CA TYR A 207 7.92 -3.02 -3.17
C TYR A 207 7.69 -4.11 -2.13
N VAL A 208 8.69 -4.35 -1.27
CA VAL A 208 8.55 -5.13 -0.04
C VAL A 208 9.10 -4.32 1.10
N LEU A 209 8.25 -4.04 2.07
CA LEU A 209 8.54 -3.12 3.13
C LEU A 209 8.59 -3.86 4.48
N VAL A 210 9.26 -3.24 5.45
CA VAL A 210 9.41 -3.77 6.80
C VAL A 210 8.74 -2.83 7.79
N SER A 211 7.77 -3.35 8.53
CA SER A 211 7.30 -2.74 9.78
C SER A 211 8.23 -3.15 10.92
N TYR A 212 8.63 -2.18 11.75
CA TYR A 212 9.41 -2.45 12.95
C TYR A 212 9.16 -1.44 14.08
N TYR A 213 8.93 -1.97 15.28
CA TYR A 213 8.75 -1.23 16.52
C TYR A 213 9.67 -1.81 17.61
N GLU A 214 10.54 -0.99 18.20
CA GLU A 214 11.46 -1.44 19.27
C GLU A 214 10.70 -1.87 20.52
N ASP A 215 9.59 -1.18 20.83
CA ASP A 215 8.77 -1.37 22.02
C ASP A 215 8.13 -2.76 22.07
N ASP A 216 7.68 -3.26 20.92
CA ASP A 216 7.16 -4.63 20.77
C ASP A 216 8.24 -5.67 21.07
N CYS A 217 9.49 -5.33 20.76
CA CYS A 217 10.62 -6.23 20.71
C CYS A 217 11.57 -6.08 21.89
N ASN A 218 11.01 -5.81 23.06
CA ASN A 218 11.72 -5.67 24.34
C ASN A 218 12.80 -4.59 24.32
N GLY A 219 12.58 -3.51 23.57
CA GLY A 219 13.55 -2.44 23.36
C GLY A 219 14.77 -2.89 22.56
N TYR A 220 14.67 -3.98 21.80
CA TYR A 220 15.74 -4.41 20.92
C TYR A 220 15.89 -3.38 19.79
N ARG A 221 17.15 -3.03 19.50
CA ARG A 221 17.49 -2.18 18.37
C ARG A 221 18.43 -2.97 17.46
N PRO A 222 17.98 -3.41 16.28
CA PRO A 222 18.83 -4.14 15.35
C PRO A 222 19.99 -3.24 14.92
N PRO A 223 21.24 -3.73 14.99
CA PRO A 223 22.38 -2.98 14.49
C PRO A 223 22.33 -2.86 12.96
N LEU A 224 23.10 -1.91 12.41
CA LEU A 224 23.10 -1.62 10.97
C LEU A 224 23.46 -2.83 10.09
N ASP A 225 24.36 -3.70 10.55
CA ASP A 225 24.73 -4.93 9.83
C ASP A 225 23.57 -5.94 9.77
N GLU A 226 22.75 -6.01 10.82
CA GLU A 226 21.51 -6.78 10.81
C GLU A 226 20.49 -6.22 9.83
N TRP A 227 20.25 -4.90 9.82
CA TRP A 227 19.39 -4.29 8.82
C TRP A 227 19.85 -4.56 7.39
N ASN A 228 21.17 -4.44 7.14
CA ASN A 228 21.74 -4.78 5.83
C ASN A 228 21.50 -6.25 5.47
N ALA A 229 21.63 -7.17 6.41
CA ALA A 229 21.37 -8.59 6.19
C ALA A 229 19.89 -8.86 5.89
N VAL A 230 18.98 -8.30 6.69
CA VAL A 230 17.52 -8.42 6.51
C VAL A 230 17.09 -7.93 5.13
N PHE A 231 17.48 -6.71 4.76
CA PHE A 231 17.11 -6.15 3.45
C PHE A 231 17.77 -6.89 2.29
N THR A 232 19.02 -7.35 2.44
CA THR A 232 19.67 -8.19 1.42
C THR A 232 18.90 -9.50 1.22
N GLU A 233 18.46 -10.13 2.29
CA GLU A 233 17.68 -11.36 2.23
C GLU A 233 16.31 -11.14 1.55
N LEU A 234 15.63 -10.04 1.86
CA LEU A 234 14.40 -9.66 1.17
C LEU A 234 14.64 -9.46 -0.33
N THR A 235 15.73 -8.82 -0.74
CA THR A 235 16.03 -8.64 -2.18
C THR A 235 16.31 -9.95 -2.91
N ALA A 236 16.74 -10.98 -2.20
CA ALA A 236 16.90 -12.33 -2.76
C ALA A 236 15.57 -13.08 -2.85
N LEU A 237 14.68 -12.90 -1.86
CA LEU A 237 13.34 -13.49 -1.87
C LEU A 237 12.39 -12.85 -2.89
N PHE A 238 12.58 -11.56 -3.14
CA PHE A 238 11.77 -10.72 -4.03
C PHE A 238 12.68 -10.08 -5.10
N PRO A 239 12.94 -10.78 -6.21
CA PRO A 239 14.01 -10.43 -7.14
C PRO A 239 13.78 -9.10 -7.90
N HIS A 240 12.53 -8.65 -7.98
CA HIS A 240 12.15 -7.42 -8.70
C HIS A 240 11.73 -6.28 -7.78
N ALA A 241 11.40 -6.58 -6.52
CA ALA A 241 10.97 -5.57 -5.57
C ALA A 241 12.13 -4.70 -5.11
N ARG A 242 11.82 -3.43 -4.86
CA ARG A 242 12.61 -2.52 -4.03
C ARG A 242 12.29 -2.78 -2.57
N VAL A 243 13.24 -2.58 -1.67
CA VAL A 243 13.05 -2.87 -0.24
C VAL A 243 13.26 -1.64 0.62
N GLY A 244 12.56 -1.56 1.74
CA GLY A 244 12.65 -0.42 2.65
C GLY A 244 11.87 -0.66 3.93
N PHE A 245 11.83 0.33 4.79
CA PHE A 245 10.84 0.36 5.86
C PHE A 245 9.45 0.62 5.25
N GLY A 246 8.41 0.16 5.95
CA GLY A 246 6.99 0.30 5.61
C GLY A 246 6.20 0.91 6.75
N GLU A 247 6.72 0.72 7.96
CA GLU A 247 6.32 1.41 9.18
C GLU A 247 7.54 1.51 10.09
N ASN A 248 7.65 2.64 10.77
CA ASN A 248 8.50 2.79 11.93
C ASN A 248 7.88 3.81 12.89
N GLY A 249 8.07 3.59 14.18
CA GLY A 249 7.51 4.45 15.20
C GLY A 249 7.77 3.87 16.57
N THR A 250 7.02 4.35 17.53
CA THR A 250 7.04 3.94 18.94
C THR A 250 5.63 4.09 19.48
N ASP A 251 5.40 3.65 20.72
CA ASP A 251 4.15 3.90 21.42
C ASP A 251 3.68 5.37 21.26
N GLU A 252 2.40 5.56 20.97
CA GLU A 252 1.80 6.88 20.73
C GLU A 252 2.05 7.83 21.93
N HIS A 253 2.15 7.29 23.14
CA HIS A 253 2.36 8.02 24.38
C HIS A 253 3.81 7.97 24.87
N ALA A 254 4.74 7.47 24.05
CA ALA A 254 6.16 7.49 24.36
C ALA A 254 6.65 8.93 24.65
N PRO A 255 7.62 9.11 25.58
CA PRO A 255 8.24 10.40 25.84
C PRO A 255 8.81 11.05 24.58
N LEU A 256 8.70 12.38 24.47
CA LEU A 256 9.15 13.14 23.30
C LEU A 256 10.63 12.89 22.95
N ASP A 257 11.50 12.78 23.93
CA ASP A 257 12.93 12.50 23.72
C ASP A 257 13.16 11.11 23.12
N ALA A 258 12.38 10.10 23.52
CA ALA A 258 12.41 8.78 22.91
C ALA A 258 11.92 8.83 21.45
N LYS A 259 10.80 9.51 21.17
CA LYS A 259 10.30 9.71 19.80
C LYS A 259 11.32 10.40 18.90
N LEU A 260 11.93 11.49 19.38
CA LEU A 260 12.95 12.25 18.63
C LEU A 260 14.16 11.39 18.30
N GLU A 261 14.62 10.60 19.27
CA GLU A 261 15.77 9.72 19.12
C GLU A 261 15.50 8.62 18.10
N GLN A 262 14.37 7.91 18.22
CA GLN A 262 14.00 6.86 17.27
C GLN A 262 13.77 7.40 15.85
N LEU A 263 13.04 8.50 15.71
CA LEU A 263 12.81 9.14 14.41
C LEU A 263 14.12 9.46 13.73
N THR A 264 15.02 10.16 14.44
CA THR A 264 16.32 10.55 13.91
C THR A 264 17.15 9.32 13.57
N HIS A 265 17.17 8.32 14.45
CA HIS A 265 17.92 7.09 14.24
C HIS A 265 17.50 6.40 12.93
N TYR A 266 16.22 6.06 12.78
CA TYR A 266 15.75 5.29 11.64
C TYR A 266 15.83 6.07 10.33
N TYR A 267 15.38 7.33 10.29
CA TYR A 267 15.38 8.11 9.04
C TYR A 267 16.79 8.43 8.52
N THR A 268 17.83 8.30 9.36
CA THR A 268 19.23 8.53 8.97
C THR A 268 20.05 7.25 8.85
N LEU A 269 19.43 6.07 8.96
CA LEU A 269 20.14 4.78 8.83
C LEU A 269 20.80 4.63 7.45
N PRO A 270 22.13 4.44 7.37
CA PRO A 270 22.84 4.32 6.10
C PRO A 270 22.83 2.85 5.61
N VAL A 271 21.64 2.30 5.38
CA VAL A 271 21.48 0.94 4.83
C VAL A 271 22.03 0.88 3.41
N SER A 272 22.85 -0.14 3.14
CA SER A 272 23.60 -0.36 1.90
C SER A 272 23.12 -1.58 1.10
N ALA A 273 22.05 -2.23 1.53
CA ALA A 273 21.47 -3.38 0.85
C ALA A 273 21.02 -3.03 -0.59
N PRO A 274 21.08 -3.99 -1.54
CA PRO A 274 20.63 -3.76 -2.92
C PRO A 274 19.19 -3.26 -2.99
N ARG A 275 18.89 -2.32 -3.89
CA ARG A 275 17.53 -1.78 -4.11
C ARG A 275 16.85 -1.23 -2.84
N TYR A 276 17.62 -0.93 -1.80
CA TYR A 276 17.12 -0.22 -0.63
C TYR A 276 16.63 1.18 -1.05
N LEU A 277 15.46 1.58 -0.55
CA LEU A 277 14.78 2.81 -0.95
C LEU A 277 14.55 3.79 0.19
N GLY A 278 15.01 3.49 1.41
CA GLY A 278 14.54 4.18 2.60
C GLY A 278 13.17 3.62 2.98
N GLY A 279 12.11 4.42 2.78
CA GLY A 279 10.74 4.00 3.08
C GLY A 279 10.39 4.12 4.55
N HIS A 280 11.13 4.88 5.35
CA HIS A 280 10.73 5.16 6.73
C HIS A 280 9.35 5.83 6.71
N PHE A 281 8.31 5.18 7.20
CA PHE A 281 6.93 5.68 7.27
C PHE A 281 6.56 5.88 8.74
N TRP A 282 6.76 7.11 9.23
CA TRP A 282 6.55 7.42 10.65
C TRP A 282 5.07 7.31 11.00
N TRP A 283 4.79 6.46 11.96
CA TRP A 283 3.49 6.30 12.60
C TRP A 283 3.58 6.94 14.00
N TYR A 284 2.81 7.97 14.36
CA TYR A 284 1.58 8.54 13.81
C TYR A 284 1.78 10.01 13.35
N TYR A 285 1.71 10.35 12.05
CA TYR A 285 2.12 11.69 11.58
C TYR A 285 1.17 12.82 12.01
N ALA A 286 -0.16 12.61 11.98
CA ALA A 286 -1.10 13.68 12.31
C ALA A 286 -0.97 14.13 13.78
N GLU A 287 -0.75 13.16 14.65
CA GLU A 287 -0.64 13.22 16.10
C GLU A 287 0.70 13.84 16.50
N ASP A 288 1.80 13.37 15.88
CA ASP A 288 3.14 13.79 16.27
C ASP A 288 3.61 15.08 15.59
N MET A 289 3.11 15.37 14.39
CA MET A 289 3.64 16.45 13.54
C MET A 289 2.74 17.69 13.51
N LEU A 290 1.56 17.64 14.14
CA LEU A 290 0.67 18.79 14.27
C LEU A 290 0.62 19.34 15.71
N PRO A 291 0.46 20.67 15.87
CA PRO A 291 0.55 21.68 14.82
C PRO A 291 1.99 21.80 14.28
N TYR A 292 2.10 22.07 12.97
CA TYR A 292 3.35 22.39 12.30
C TYR A 292 4.07 23.61 12.96
N PRO A 293 5.42 23.70 12.97
CA PRO A 293 6.27 24.80 13.47
C PRO A 293 5.67 26.20 13.67
N PRO A 294 6.17 26.97 14.67
CA PRO A 294 7.54 26.93 15.19
C PRO A 294 7.80 26.07 16.44
N ALA A 295 6.81 25.34 16.97
CA ALA A 295 6.93 24.66 18.26
C ALA A 295 7.08 23.12 18.21
N ASN A 296 6.90 22.49 17.06
CA ASN A 296 6.91 21.03 16.97
C ASN A 296 8.33 20.49 16.72
N ALA A 297 8.91 19.89 17.76
CA ALA A 297 10.25 19.32 17.71
C ALA A 297 10.34 18.06 16.84
N LEU A 298 9.30 17.20 16.83
CA LEU A 298 9.30 15.98 16.01
C LEU A 298 9.23 16.32 14.53
N TRP A 299 8.40 17.29 14.15
CA TRP A 299 8.38 17.78 12.76
C TRP A 299 9.74 18.34 12.36
N THR A 300 10.38 19.10 13.25
CA THR A 300 11.71 19.67 12.98
C THR A 300 12.75 18.57 12.79
N ALA A 301 12.76 17.55 13.64
CA ALA A 301 13.67 16.41 13.51
C ALA A 301 13.44 15.63 12.20
N LEU A 302 12.18 15.41 11.81
CA LEU A 302 11.85 14.81 10.53
C LEU A 302 12.33 15.66 9.35
N SER A 303 12.06 16.97 9.37
CA SER A 303 12.53 17.89 8.36
C SER A 303 14.06 17.85 8.23
N ASP A 304 14.78 17.87 9.35
CA ASP A 304 16.24 17.79 9.35
C ASP A 304 16.74 16.45 8.77
N ALA A 305 16.12 15.32 9.16
CA ALA A 305 16.46 14.00 8.66
C ALA A 305 16.17 13.82 7.16
N LEU A 306 15.16 14.51 6.64
CA LEU A 306 14.81 14.53 5.22
C LEU A 306 15.62 15.56 4.42
N THR A 307 16.43 16.40 5.06
CA THR A 307 17.26 17.37 4.35
C THR A 307 18.46 16.67 3.72
N PRO A 308 18.66 16.76 2.39
CA PRO A 308 19.84 16.19 1.76
C PRO A 308 21.13 16.79 2.36
N PRO A 309 22.22 16.01 2.48
CA PRO A 309 23.50 16.57 2.85
C PRO A 309 23.92 17.66 1.85
N PRO A 310 24.66 18.71 2.28
CA PRO A 310 25.14 19.74 1.39
C PRO A 310 25.99 19.13 0.26
N ALA A 311 25.77 19.63 -0.96
CA ALA A 311 26.44 19.19 -2.19
C ALA A 311 27.94 19.54 -2.21
#